data_AF-A0A957MXH4-F1
#
_entry.id   AF-A0A957MXH4-F1
#
_cell.length_a   1.000
_cell.length_b   1.000
_cell.length_c   1.000
_cell.angle_alpha   90.00
_cell.angle_beta   90.00
_cell.angle_gamma   90.00
#
_symmetry.space_group_name_H-M   'P 1'
#
loop_
_entity.id
_entity.type
_entity.pdbx_description
1 polymer ?
#
loop_
_entity_poly.entity_id
_entity_poly.type
_entity_poly.pdbx_seq_one_letter_code
_entity_poly.pdbx_strand_id
1 'polypeptide(L)'
;LSHFWEMLLLRKGRPAILHGAKVGVATVLIAGIYEQVRGLSRAEVADRLEASTLPDRAAELAAIDAAYGAEAEAVARTHGAFLDMTPETYDTIKRRILDNWDEIQAIAAQVPPPAEIARLLEIAGGPTTVSELGFSRAEAALALDNGHYLRNRFTVRKLARVLGLDQERSLL
;
A
#
# COMPACT_ATOMS: atom_id res chain seq x y z
N LEU A 1 -3.81 3.89 -4.05
CA LEU A 1 -5.13 3.97 -3.39
C LEU A 1 -6.12 4.75 -4.26
N SER A 2 -5.96 6.07 -4.46
CA SER A 2 -6.90 6.91 -5.24
C SER A 2 -7.34 6.34 -6.60
N HIS A 3 -6.39 5.90 -7.44
CA HIS A 3 -6.70 5.32 -8.76
C HIS A 3 -7.44 3.98 -8.67
N PHE A 4 -7.12 3.16 -7.65
CA PHE A 4 -7.84 1.91 -7.42
C PHE A 4 -9.29 2.18 -7.06
N TRP A 5 -9.53 3.13 -6.15
CA TRP A 5 -10.88 3.55 -5.77
C TRP A 5 -11.66 4.13 -6.95
N GLU A 6 -11.03 4.87 -7.85
CA GLU A 6 -11.64 5.33 -9.10
C GLU A 6 -12.17 4.16 -9.94
N MET A 7 -11.34 3.14 -10.18
CA MET A 7 -11.74 1.94 -10.92
C MET A 7 -12.81 1.14 -10.17
N LEU A 8 -12.74 1.07 -8.84
CA LEU A 8 -13.74 0.40 -8.02
C LEU A 8 -15.11 1.08 -8.11
N LEU A 9 -15.15 2.41 -8.02
CA LEU A 9 -16.39 3.19 -8.14
C LEU A 9 -17.02 2.98 -9.52
N LEU A 10 -16.22 3.08 -10.59
CA LEU A 10 -16.67 2.87 -11.97
C LEU A 10 -17.29 1.47 -12.15
N ARG A 11 -16.61 0.42 -11.69
CA ARG A 11 -17.12 -0.97 -11.78
C ARG A 11 -18.40 -1.19 -10.97
N LYS A 12 -18.57 -0.47 -9.86
CA LYS A 12 -19.79 -0.52 -9.04
C LYS A 12 -20.91 0.41 -9.52
N GLY A 13 -20.72 1.14 -10.62
CA GLY A 13 -21.68 2.13 -11.09
C GLY A 13 -21.91 3.27 -10.10
N ARG A 14 -20.94 3.55 -9.22
CA ARG A 14 -21.01 4.60 -8.21
C ARG A 14 -20.46 5.92 -8.77
N PRO A 15 -21.00 7.09 -8.38
CA PRO A 15 -20.48 8.38 -8.81
C PRO A 15 -18.99 8.56 -8.48
N ALA A 16 -18.28 9.28 -9.35
CA ALA A 16 -16.90 9.64 -9.10
C ALA A 16 -16.78 10.63 -7.91
N ILE A 17 -15.71 10.47 -7.14
CA ILE A 17 -15.35 11.38 -6.05
C ILE A 17 -14.16 12.23 -6.50
N LEU A 18 -14.11 13.49 -6.05
CA LEU A 18 -13.02 14.41 -6.31
C LEU A 18 -11.65 13.74 -6.09
N HIS A 19 -10.78 13.82 -7.08
CA HIS A 19 -9.48 13.16 -7.04
C HIS A 19 -8.64 13.63 -5.84
N GLY A 20 -8.64 14.93 -5.57
CA GLY A 20 -7.95 15.52 -4.42
C GLY A 20 -8.42 14.96 -3.08
N ALA A 21 -9.72 14.73 -2.91
CA ALA A 21 -10.28 14.16 -1.68
C ALA A 21 -9.80 12.71 -1.45
N LYS A 22 -9.82 11.88 -2.50
CA LYS A 22 -9.26 10.52 -2.46
C LYS A 22 -7.76 10.53 -2.16
N VAL A 23 -7.01 11.45 -2.75
CA VAL A 23 -5.57 11.59 -2.50
C VAL A 23 -5.29 12.03 -1.06
N GLY A 24 -6.02 13.00 -0.53
CA GLY A 24 -5.88 13.46 0.86
C GLY A 24 -6.03 12.32 1.87
N VAL A 25 -7.16 11.61 1.83
CA VAL A 25 -7.39 10.45 2.71
C VAL A 25 -6.35 9.34 2.48
N ALA A 26 -5.99 9.07 1.22
CA ALA A 26 -4.94 8.10 0.92
C ALA A 26 -3.59 8.48 1.56
N THR A 27 -3.26 9.77 1.62
CA THR A 27 -2.03 10.24 2.28
C THR A 27 -2.03 9.93 3.77
N VAL A 28 -3.17 10.08 4.46
CA VAL A 28 -3.32 9.70 5.88
C VAL A 28 -3.04 8.21 6.06
N LEU A 29 -3.67 7.34 5.25
CA LEU A 29 -3.47 5.90 5.33
C LEU A 29 -2.00 5.50 5.06
N ILE A 30 -1.37 6.10 4.05
CA ILE A 30 0.02 5.82 3.71
C ILE A 30 0.98 6.32 4.80
N ALA A 31 0.70 7.46 5.42
CA ALA A 31 1.46 7.94 6.57
C ALA A 31 1.39 6.95 7.74
N GLY A 32 0.27 6.26 7.94
CA GLY A 32 0.14 5.23 8.98
C GLY A 32 1.09 4.05 8.75
N ILE A 33 1.32 3.69 7.49
CA ILE A 33 2.31 2.66 7.14
C ILE A 33 3.73 3.16 7.40
N TYR A 34 4.04 4.41 7.04
CA TYR A 34 5.35 5.00 7.37
C TYR A 34 5.57 5.09 8.88
N GLU A 35 4.53 5.37 9.66
CA GLU A 35 4.60 5.35 11.13
C GLU A 35 4.94 3.96 11.68
N GLN A 36 4.31 2.91 11.16
CA GLN A 36 4.68 1.53 11.50
C GLN A 36 6.14 1.24 11.14
N VAL A 37 6.59 1.66 9.94
CA VAL A 37 7.98 1.51 9.50
C VAL A 37 8.94 2.21 10.45
N ARG A 38 8.66 3.45 10.87
CA ARG A 38 9.48 4.19 11.86
C ARG A 38 9.55 3.51 13.22
N GLY A 39 8.50 2.78 13.59
CA GLY A 39 8.43 2.07 14.87
C GLY A 39 9.28 0.82 14.96
N LEU A 40 9.91 0.38 13.85
CA LEU A 40 10.67 -0.87 13.81
C LEU A 40 12.18 -0.63 13.97
N SER A 41 12.79 -1.37 14.88
CA SER A 41 14.24 -1.49 15.00
C SER A 41 14.81 -2.34 13.86
N ARG A 42 16.12 -2.19 13.62
CA ARG A 42 16.86 -3.00 12.63
C ARG A 42 16.78 -4.50 12.94
N ALA A 43 16.77 -4.88 14.22
CA ALA A 43 16.65 -6.27 14.65
C ALA A 43 15.27 -6.85 14.30
N GLU A 44 14.18 -6.14 14.64
CA GLU A 44 12.83 -6.57 14.28
C GLU A 44 12.63 -6.67 12.76
N VAL A 45 13.29 -5.81 11.99
CA VAL A 45 13.30 -5.92 10.52
C VAL A 45 14.06 -7.15 10.05
N ALA A 46 15.21 -7.46 10.62
CA ALA A 46 15.95 -8.67 10.28
C ALA A 46 15.09 -9.92 10.51
N ASP A 47 14.43 -10.02 11.68
CA ASP A 47 13.54 -11.13 12.03
C ASP A 47 12.36 -11.24 11.06
N ARG A 48 11.71 -10.11 10.74
CA ARG A 48 10.59 -10.07 9.78
C ARG A 48 11.03 -10.47 8.38
N LEU A 49 12.21 -10.02 7.94
CA LEU A 49 12.75 -10.39 6.64
C LEU A 49 13.06 -11.89 6.62
N GLU A 50 13.69 -12.45 7.65
CA GLU A 50 13.95 -13.89 7.74
C GLU A 50 12.67 -14.72 7.61
N ALA A 51 11.61 -14.34 8.33
CA ALA A 51 10.29 -14.98 8.26
C ALA A 51 9.54 -14.74 6.93
N SER A 52 9.96 -13.76 6.13
CA SER A 52 9.29 -13.38 4.89
C SER A 52 9.62 -14.33 3.75
N THR A 53 8.57 -14.88 3.13
CA THR A 53 8.65 -15.81 2.00
C THR A 53 8.26 -15.15 0.69
N LEU A 54 8.78 -15.68 -0.43
CA LEU A 54 8.41 -15.23 -1.77
C LEU A 54 6.88 -15.35 -1.93
N PRO A 55 6.18 -14.28 -2.36
CA PRO A 55 4.74 -14.35 -2.58
C PRO A 55 4.36 -15.44 -3.58
N ASP A 56 3.30 -16.18 -3.27
CA ASP A 56 2.78 -17.20 -4.18
C ASP A 56 2.15 -16.55 -5.42
N ARG A 57 2.69 -16.88 -6.59
CA ARG A 57 2.27 -16.27 -7.85
C ARG A 57 0.81 -16.53 -8.18
N ALA A 58 0.29 -17.73 -7.89
CA ALA A 58 -1.09 -18.08 -8.17
C ALA A 58 -2.05 -17.28 -7.27
N ALA A 59 -1.70 -17.10 -6.01
CA ALA A 59 -2.41 -16.25 -5.07
C ALA A 59 -2.39 -14.77 -5.49
N GLU A 60 -1.24 -14.24 -5.93
CA GLU A 60 -1.15 -12.87 -6.44
C GLU A 60 -2.05 -12.66 -7.68
N LEU A 61 -2.05 -13.63 -8.62
CA LEU A 61 -2.92 -13.58 -9.79
C LEU A 61 -4.41 -13.66 -9.42
N ALA A 62 -4.78 -14.53 -8.46
CA ALA A 62 -6.15 -14.61 -7.96
C ALA A 62 -6.59 -13.30 -7.27
N ALA A 63 -5.69 -12.67 -6.52
CA ALA A 63 -5.95 -11.37 -5.90
C ALA A 63 -6.14 -10.28 -6.97
N ILE A 64 -5.29 -10.24 -8.01
CA ILE A 64 -5.44 -9.32 -9.13
C ILE A 64 -6.77 -9.55 -9.85
N ASP A 65 -7.14 -10.80 -10.13
CA ASP A 65 -8.41 -11.15 -10.80
C ASP A 65 -9.61 -10.64 -10.00
N ALA A 66 -9.68 -10.99 -8.71
CA ALA A 66 -10.74 -10.52 -7.81
C ALA A 66 -10.78 -8.98 -7.69
N ALA A 67 -9.60 -8.35 -7.66
CA ALA A 67 -9.49 -6.92 -7.44
C ALA A 67 -9.75 -6.07 -8.68
N TYR A 68 -9.49 -6.58 -9.90
CA TYR A 68 -9.54 -5.79 -11.14
C TYR A 68 -10.54 -6.28 -12.18
N GLY A 69 -11.03 -7.53 -12.08
CA GLY A 69 -12.01 -8.10 -13.01
C GLY A 69 -11.49 -8.07 -14.45
N ALA A 70 -12.25 -7.45 -15.37
CA ALA A 70 -11.89 -7.38 -16.79
C ALA A 70 -10.49 -6.78 -17.07
N GLU A 71 -9.97 -5.94 -16.17
CA GLU A 71 -8.64 -5.32 -16.31
C GLU A 71 -7.49 -6.17 -15.75
N ALA A 72 -7.79 -7.33 -15.15
CA ALA A 72 -6.82 -8.15 -14.43
C ALA A 72 -5.65 -8.59 -15.32
N GLU A 73 -5.91 -9.00 -16.56
CA GLU A 73 -4.86 -9.44 -17.47
C GLU A 73 -3.88 -8.30 -17.81
N ALA A 74 -4.40 -7.09 -18.07
CA ALA A 74 -3.59 -5.92 -18.37
C ALA A 74 -2.73 -5.49 -17.15
N VAL A 75 -3.32 -5.55 -15.96
CA VAL A 75 -2.63 -5.30 -14.69
C VAL A 75 -1.53 -6.33 -14.46
N ALA A 76 -1.81 -7.62 -14.64
CA ALA A 76 -0.84 -8.70 -14.47
C ALA A 76 0.35 -8.55 -15.43
N ARG A 77 0.10 -8.29 -16.72
CA ARG A 77 1.17 -8.06 -17.72
C ARG A 77 2.09 -6.90 -17.33
N THR A 78 1.53 -5.81 -16.81
CA THR A 78 2.32 -4.63 -16.38
C THR A 78 3.21 -4.93 -15.15
N HIS A 79 2.89 -5.97 -14.39
CA HIS A 79 3.58 -6.35 -13.15
C HIS A 79 4.33 -7.69 -13.24
N GLY A 80 4.61 -8.20 -14.45
CA GLY A 80 5.38 -9.43 -14.64
C GLY A 80 6.69 -9.45 -13.83
N ALA A 81 7.42 -8.34 -13.77
CA ALA A 81 8.64 -8.24 -12.96
C ALA A 81 8.46 -8.51 -11.45
N PHE A 82 7.25 -8.31 -10.90
CA PHE A 82 6.93 -8.65 -9.51
C PHE A 82 6.29 -10.03 -9.38
N LEU A 83 5.41 -10.40 -10.32
CA LEU A 83 4.71 -11.69 -10.30
C LEU A 83 5.64 -12.87 -10.61
N ASP A 84 6.68 -12.62 -11.41
CA ASP A 84 7.64 -13.61 -11.87
C ASP A 84 8.98 -13.47 -11.12
N MET A 85 8.97 -12.89 -9.91
CA MET A 85 10.18 -12.81 -9.07
C MET A 85 10.67 -14.20 -8.71
N THR A 86 11.98 -14.42 -8.85
CA THR A 86 12.63 -15.64 -8.38
C THR A 86 12.98 -15.54 -6.89
N PRO A 87 13.20 -16.66 -6.19
CA PRO A 87 13.71 -16.66 -4.81
C PRO A 87 14.98 -15.81 -4.65
N GLU A 88 15.91 -15.87 -5.59
CA GLU A 88 17.18 -15.12 -5.55
C GLU A 88 16.96 -13.62 -5.69
N THR A 89 15.99 -13.22 -6.52
CA THR A 89 15.58 -11.82 -6.67
C THR A 89 14.94 -11.33 -5.37
N TYR A 90 14.09 -12.15 -4.75
CA TYR A 90 13.45 -11.82 -3.48
C TYR A 90 14.45 -11.70 -2.33
N ASP A 91 15.42 -12.61 -2.22
CA ASP A 91 16.51 -12.53 -1.24
C ASP A 91 17.39 -11.29 -1.47
N THR A 92 17.57 -10.88 -2.72
CA THR A 92 18.26 -9.62 -3.02
C THR A 92 17.47 -8.41 -2.56
N ILE A 93 16.14 -8.41 -2.70
CA ILE A 93 15.28 -7.35 -2.15
C ILE A 93 15.39 -7.32 -0.63
N LYS A 94 15.29 -8.48 0.04
CA LYS A 94 15.42 -8.60 1.51
C LYS A 94 16.74 -8.02 2.01
N ARG A 95 17.86 -8.41 1.40
CA ARG A 95 19.19 -7.85 1.73
C ARG A 95 19.25 -6.35 1.52
N ARG A 96 18.77 -5.83 0.38
CA ARG A 96 18.75 -4.39 0.11
C ARG A 96 17.93 -3.60 1.13
N ILE A 97 16.80 -4.14 1.60
CA ILE A 97 16.00 -3.51 2.66
C ILE A 97 16.83 -3.39 3.94
N LEU A 98 17.49 -4.48 4.36
CA LEU A 98 18.28 -4.48 5.59
C LEU A 98 19.51 -3.58 5.47
N ASP A 99 20.26 -3.68 4.37
CA ASP A 99 21.49 -2.90 4.12
C ASP A 99 21.21 -1.39 4.12
N ASN A 100 20.05 -0.97 3.60
CA ASN A 100 19.65 0.44 3.50
C ASN A 100 18.63 0.85 4.57
N TRP A 101 18.49 0.08 5.65
CA TRP A 101 17.44 0.34 6.65
C TRP A 101 17.52 1.73 7.27
N ASP A 102 18.73 2.24 7.52
CA ASP A 102 18.91 3.57 8.12
C ASP A 102 18.47 4.69 7.16
N GLU A 103 18.69 4.54 5.86
CA GLU A 103 18.18 5.46 4.84
C GLU A 103 16.64 5.38 4.73
N ILE A 104 16.08 4.17 4.78
CA ILE A 104 14.63 3.96 4.82
C ILE A 104 14.01 4.66 6.04
N GLN A 105 14.64 4.54 7.22
CA GLN A 105 14.24 5.26 8.44
C GLN A 105 14.31 6.78 8.26
N ALA A 106 15.39 7.30 7.66
CA ALA A 106 15.55 8.73 7.41
C ALA A 106 14.49 9.29 6.43
N ILE A 107 14.09 8.52 5.41
CA ILE A 107 12.98 8.87 4.52
C ILE A 107 11.65 8.81 5.28
N ALA A 108 11.41 7.74 6.05
CA ALA A 108 10.18 7.58 6.82
C ALA A 108 10.00 8.68 7.87
N ALA A 109 11.10 9.20 8.45
CA ALA A 109 11.10 10.32 9.39
C ALA A 109 10.62 11.65 8.77
N GLN A 110 10.71 11.82 7.45
CA GLN A 110 10.24 13.03 6.76
C GLN A 110 8.72 13.05 6.55
N VAL A 111 8.04 11.92 6.75
CA VAL A 111 6.59 11.81 6.59
C VAL A 111 5.90 12.23 7.90
N PRO A 112 5.05 13.27 7.91
CA PRO A 112 4.35 13.67 9.12
C PRO A 112 3.49 12.53 9.71
N PRO A 113 3.20 12.53 11.02
CA PRO A 113 2.26 11.58 11.62
C PRO A 113 0.88 11.64 10.95
N PRO A 114 0.14 10.52 10.86
CA PRO A 114 -1.18 10.48 10.22
C PRO A 114 -2.16 11.50 10.80
N ALA A 115 -2.15 11.65 12.13
CA ALA A 115 -2.99 12.60 12.85
C ALA A 115 -2.72 14.05 12.46
N GLU A 116 -1.46 14.41 12.18
CA GLU A 116 -1.12 15.76 11.71
C GLU A 116 -1.66 16.02 10.31
N ILE A 117 -1.52 15.05 9.40
CA ILE A 117 -2.05 15.15 8.03
C ILE A 117 -3.57 15.24 8.05
N ALA A 118 -4.24 14.41 8.86
CA ALA A 118 -5.68 14.45 9.03
C ALA A 118 -6.15 15.83 9.54
N ARG A 119 -5.49 16.38 10.57
CA ARG A 119 -5.78 17.72 11.08
C ARG A 119 -5.61 18.80 10.01
N LEU A 120 -4.56 18.72 9.18
CA LEU A 120 -4.34 19.69 8.09
C LEU A 120 -5.42 19.60 7.01
N LEU A 121 -5.89 18.39 6.68
CA LEU A 121 -7.01 18.18 5.77
C LEU A 121 -8.31 18.73 6.34
N GLU A 122 -8.59 18.52 7.63
CA GLU A 122 -9.76 19.05 8.33
C GLU A 122 -9.78 20.59 8.30
N ILE A 123 -8.66 21.24 8.58
CA ILE A 123 -8.52 22.71 8.46
C ILE A 123 -8.82 23.21 7.04
N ALA A 124 -8.43 22.44 6.03
CA ALA A 124 -8.71 22.74 4.63
C ALA A 124 -10.16 22.39 4.20
N GLY A 125 -10.98 21.85 5.09
CA GLY A 125 -12.35 21.41 4.80
C GLY A 125 -12.42 20.11 3.98
N GLY A 126 -11.34 19.33 3.94
CA GLY A 126 -11.25 18.07 3.24
C GLY A 126 -11.60 16.86 4.12
N PRO A 127 -12.02 15.74 3.52
CA PRO A 127 -12.26 14.50 4.26
C PRO A 127 -10.94 13.92 4.79
N THR A 128 -11.01 13.26 5.94
CA THR A 128 -9.86 12.67 6.64
C THR A 128 -9.92 11.14 6.69
N THR A 129 -11.12 10.58 6.52
CA THR A 129 -11.39 9.14 6.63
C THR A 129 -11.98 8.55 5.34
N VAL A 130 -11.84 7.23 5.19
CA VAL A 130 -12.43 6.51 4.05
C VAL A 130 -13.96 6.49 4.09
N SER A 131 -14.55 6.53 5.29
CA SER A 131 -15.99 6.58 5.49
C SER A 131 -16.61 7.90 5.04
N GLU A 132 -15.91 9.03 5.22
CA GLU A 132 -16.35 10.34 4.70
C GLU A 132 -16.34 10.37 3.16
N LEU A 133 -15.48 9.55 2.53
CA LEU A 133 -15.50 9.30 1.09
C LEU A 133 -16.58 8.26 0.68
N GLY A 134 -17.33 7.72 1.64
CA GLY A 134 -18.34 6.68 1.39
C GLY A 134 -17.77 5.31 1.08
N PHE A 135 -16.50 5.03 1.40
CA PHE A 135 -15.93 3.69 1.27
C PHE A 135 -16.10 2.90 2.57
N SER A 136 -16.39 1.60 2.45
CA SER A 136 -16.35 0.70 3.61
C SER A 136 -14.90 0.36 3.99
N ARG A 137 -14.70 -0.16 5.21
CA ARG A 137 -13.39 -0.71 5.64
C ARG A 137 -12.88 -1.78 4.68
N ALA A 138 -13.76 -2.64 4.16
CA ALA A 138 -13.40 -3.67 3.19
C ALA A 138 -12.93 -3.07 1.85
N GLU A 139 -13.59 -2.00 1.37
CA GLU A 139 -13.16 -1.30 0.15
C GLU A 139 -11.82 -0.56 0.33
N ALA A 140 -11.56 -0.07 1.53
CA ALA A 140 -10.27 0.53 1.88
C ALA A 140 -9.15 -0.53 1.93
N ALA A 141 -9.40 -1.68 2.57
CA ALA A 141 -8.47 -2.81 2.60
C ALA A 141 -8.15 -3.31 1.19
N LEU A 142 -9.16 -3.51 0.34
CA LEU A 142 -8.97 -3.89 -1.06
C LEU A 142 -8.00 -2.94 -1.80
N ALA A 143 -8.12 -1.63 -1.56
CA ALA A 143 -7.24 -0.65 -2.18
C ALA A 143 -5.81 -0.67 -1.62
N LEU A 144 -5.65 -0.91 -0.31
CA LEU A 144 -4.33 -1.06 0.31
C LEU A 144 -3.61 -2.31 -0.19
N ASP A 145 -4.34 -3.42 -0.33
CA ASP A 145 -3.80 -4.71 -0.73
C ASP A 145 -3.46 -4.74 -2.21
N ASN A 146 -4.32 -4.17 -3.05
CA ASN A 146 -4.20 -4.33 -4.50
C ASN A 146 -3.71 -3.07 -5.21
N GLY A 147 -3.79 -1.90 -4.59
CA GLY A 147 -3.48 -0.64 -5.27
C GLY A 147 -2.02 -0.50 -5.73
N HIS A 148 -1.09 -1.31 -5.20
CA HIS A 148 0.29 -1.33 -5.67
C HIS A 148 0.46 -1.96 -7.06
N TYR A 149 -0.53 -2.73 -7.54
CA TYR A 149 -0.54 -3.27 -8.90
C TYR A 149 -0.91 -2.24 -9.98
N LEU A 150 -1.21 -0.99 -9.62
CA LEU A 150 -1.47 0.04 -10.65
C LEU A 150 -0.21 0.74 -11.13
N ARG A 151 0.93 0.56 -10.45
CA ARG A 151 2.19 1.23 -10.82
C ARG A 151 3.38 0.32 -10.59
N ASN A 152 4.20 0.13 -11.62
CA ASN A 152 5.45 -0.61 -11.54
C ASN A 152 6.53 0.20 -10.80
N ARG A 153 6.35 0.37 -9.48
CA ARG A 153 7.30 1.01 -8.57
C ARG A 153 7.40 0.21 -7.27
N PHE A 154 8.57 0.19 -6.67
CA PHE A 154 8.75 -0.24 -5.29
C PHE A 154 8.49 0.95 -4.36
N THR A 155 7.43 0.89 -3.57
CA THR A 155 7.02 1.95 -2.65
C THR A 155 6.83 1.37 -1.25
N VAL A 156 6.54 2.21 -0.25
CA VAL A 156 6.27 1.74 1.11
C VAL A 156 5.19 0.65 1.18
N ARG A 157 4.25 0.58 0.21
CA ARG A 157 3.28 -0.52 0.12
C ARG A 157 3.95 -1.88 -0.07
N LYS A 158 4.96 -1.96 -0.94
CA LYS A 158 5.68 -3.22 -1.18
C LYS A 158 6.63 -3.54 -0.04
N LEU A 159 7.28 -2.53 0.54
CA LEU A 159 8.05 -2.69 1.77
C LEU A 159 7.18 -3.29 2.89
N ALA A 160 5.99 -2.74 3.12
CA ALA A 160 5.05 -3.22 4.13
C ALA A 160 4.64 -4.68 3.90
N ARG A 161 4.42 -5.08 2.65
CA ARG A 161 4.14 -6.48 2.29
C ARG A 161 5.33 -7.40 2.60
N VAL A 162 6.54 -7.01 2.20
CA VAL A 162 7.76 -7.79 2.49
C VAL A 162 7.98 -7.95 4.00
N LEU A 163 7.69 -6.90 4.78
CA LEU A 163 7.86 -6.90 6.24
C LEU A 163 6.65 -7.48 7.01
N GLY A 164 5.57 -7.89 6.32
CA GLY A 164 4.35 -8.38 6.96
C GLY A 164 3.70 -7.36 7.90
N LEU A 165 3.61 -6.09 7.50
CA LEU A 165 2.97 -5.03 8.30
C LEU A 165 1.45 -5.02 8.10
N ASP A 166 0.74 -4.89 9.21
CA ASP A 166 -0.72 -4.96 9.26
C ASP A 166 -1.37 -3.70 8.65
N GLN A 167 -2.33 -3.95 7.76
CA GLN A 167 -3.12 -2.90 7.12
C GLN A 167 -4.22 -2.36 8.02
N GLU A 168 -4.75 -3.16 8.95
CA GLU A 168 -5.85 -2.75 9.83
C GLU A 168 -5.44 -1.61 10.77
N ARG A 169 -4.21 -1.64 11.27
CA ARG A 169 -3.62 -0.52 12.04
C ARG A 169 -3.57 0.80 11.26
N SER A 170 -3.54 0.75 9.94
CA SER A 170 -3.54 1.96 9.10
C SER A 170 -4.95 2.45 8.76
N LEU A 171 -5.99 1.67 9.09
CA LEU A 171 -7.41 1.95 8.85
C LEU A 171 -8.18 2.38 10.13
N LEU A 172 -7.49 2.39 11.28
CA LEU A 172 -7.96 2.92 12.55
C LEU A 172 -7.53 4.38 12.70
#